data_AF-A0A915AI41-F1
#
_entry.id   AF-A0A915AI41-F1
#
_cell.length_a   1.000
_cell.length_b   1.000
_cell.length_c   1.000
_cell.angle_alpha   90.00
_cell.angle_beta   90.00
_cell.angle_gamma   90.00
#
_symmetry.space_group_name_H-M   'P 1'
#
loop_
_entity.id
_entity.type
_entity.pdbx_description
1 polymer ?
#
loop_
_entity_poly.entity_id
_entity_poly.type
_entity_poly.pdbx_seq_one_letter_code
_entity_poly.pdbx_strand_id
1 'polypeptide(L)'
;CQEARQKQTIASDWLLEKVSEEIKQFRTSMAILCNFDWVPLPIAYPQLIVLTVHVYFLICVISRQHILSDEAPNKSRIDMIVPIMSTLQFIFYMGWLKVAEVILNPFGEDDDDFECNFLLDKNLTIGLTVVDEGYDRTPEILKDSFWKHPIEPLYSRKAVHAERRMSGITGSIAHIVLPESEHDLQMMPLPSSIPRRSSILSGLLSLRGSIGSESNSLSSVNSRSSVFSSRQRVSKLSAGDLAELDSGHEVRTSEKLKPSRR
;
A
#
# COMPACT_ATOMS: atom_id res chain seq x y z
N CYS A 1 -37.28 -7.71 3.84
CA CYS A 1 -37.40 -6.51 2.96
C CYS A 1 -38.80 -6.38 2.33
N GLN A 2 -39.30 -7.38 1.61
CA GLN A 2 -40.64 -7.30 0.98
C GLN A 2 -41.79 -7.15 2.00
N GLU A 3 -41.72 -7.87 3.12
CA GLU A 3 -42.69 -7.71 4.22
C GLU A 3 -42.61 -6.31 4.88
N ALA A 4 -41.40 -5.76 5.05
CA ALA A 4 -41.19 -4.40 5.55
C ALA A 4 -41.78 -3.35 4.59
N ARG A 5 -41.71 -3.59 3.27
CA ARG A 5 -42.38 -2.77 2.27
C ARG A 5 -43.91 -2.86 2.38
N GLN A 6 -44.46 -4.05 2.57
CA GLN A 6 -45.90 -4.25 2.80
C GLN A 6 -46.39 -3.55 4.07
N LYS A 7 -45.55 -3.51 5.11
CA LYS A 7 -45.79 -2.78 6.37
C LYS A 7 -45.53 -1.27 6.28
N GLN A 8 -45.23 -0.73 5.09
CA GLN A 8 -44.88 0.68 4.83
C GLN A 8 -43.73 1.25 5.68
N THR A 9 -42.87 0.41 6.28
CA THR A 9 -41.68 0.89 7.00
C THR A 9 -40.59 1.36 6.03
N ILE A 10 -40.64 0.91 4.77
CA ILE A 10 -39.80 1.41 3.67
C ILE A 10 -40.65 2.33 2.79
N ALA A 11 -40.25 3.60 2.71
CA ALA A 11 -41.03 4.67 2.07
C ALA A 11 -41.19 4.51 0.55
N SER A 12 -40.16 4.03 -0.18
CA SER A 12 -40.17 3.97 -1.64
C SER A 12 -39.64 2.65 -2.21
N ASP A 13 -40.12 2.28 -3.40
CA ASP A 13 -39.69 1.07 -4.10
C ASP A 13 -38.23 1.16 -4.57
N TRP A 14 -37.74 2.38 -4.85
CA TRP A 14 -36.33 2.62 -5.16
C TRP A 14 -35.39 2.25 -4.01
N LEU A 15 -35.74 2.62 -2.78
CA LEU A 15 -34.96 2.25 -1.59
C LEU A 15 -34.94 0.73 -1.38
N LEU A 16 -36.05 0.05 -1.68
CA LEU A 16 -36.11 -1.41 -1.60
C LEU A 16 -35.17 -2.08 -2.61
N GLU A 17 -35.13 -1.61 -3.86
CA GLU A 17 -34.22 -2.15 -4.87
C GLU A 17 -32.76 -1.91 -4.47
N LYS A 18 -32.45 -0.72 -3.94
CA LYS A 18 -31.09 -0.40 -3.47
C LYS A 18 -30.64 -1.31 -2.33
N VAL A 19 -31.49 -1.53 -1.31
CA VAL A 19 -31.18 -2.49 -0.25
C VAL A 19 -31.03 -3.91 -0.81
N SER A 20 -31.83 -4.30 -1.81
CA SER A 20 -31.68 -5.61 -2.46
C SER A 20 -30.37 -5.74 -3.22
N GLU A 21 -29.93 -4.68 -3.91
CA GLU A 21 -28.65 -4.61 -4.61
C GLU A 21 -27.47 -4.80 -3.65
N GLU A 22 -27.46 -4.10 -2.51
CA GLU A 22 -26.42 -4.25 -1.48
C GLU A 22 -26.39 -5.67 -0.89
N ILE A 23 -27.55 -6.27 -0.61
CA ILE A 23 -27.63 -7.67 -0.14
C ILE A 23 -27.09 -8.65 -1.20
N LYS A 24 -27.42 -8.42 -2.48
CA LYS A 24 -26.90 -9.25 -3.58
C LYS A 24 -25.38 -9.12 -3.69
N GLN A 25 -24.83 -7.92 -3.51
CA GLN A 25 -23.38 -7.68 -3.51
C GLN A 25 -22.69 -8.37 -2.33
N PHE A 26 -23.25 -8.29 -1.12
CA PHE A 26 -22.75 -9.01 0.04
C PHE A 26 -22.76 -10.53 -0.18
N ARG A 27 -23.88 -11.08 -0.67
CA ARG A 27 -23.99 -12.51 -1.01
C ARG A 27 -22.97 -12.94 -2.07
N THR A 28 -22.74 -12.10 -3.09
CA THR A 28 -21.78 -12.39 -4.15
C THR A 28 -20.35 -12.41 -3.59
N SER A 29 -20.02 -11.48 -2.70
CA SER A 29 -18.72 -11.44 -2.01
C SER A 29 -18.49 -12.68 -1.15
N MET A 30 -19.51 -13.11 -0.40
CA MET A 30 -19.46 -14.36 0.38
C MET A 30 -19.33 -15.61 -0.52
N ALA A 31 -20.03 -15.63 -1.66
CA ALA A 31 -19.93 -16.74 -2.62
C ALA A 31 -18.53 -16.83 -3.25
N ILE A 32 -17.87 -15.70 -3.53
CA ILE A 32 -16.49 -15.67 -4.01
C ILE A 32 -15.57 -16.30 -2.95
N LEU A 33 -15.75 -15.94 -1.68
CA LEU A 33 -14.98 -16.53 -0.57
C LEU A 33 -15.18 -18.05 -0.47
N CYS A 34 -16.42 -18.52 -0.52
CA CYS A 34 -16.70 -19.96 -0.53
C CYS A 34 -16.12 -20.68 -1.76
N ASN A 35 -16.08 -20.02 -2.93
CA ASN A 35 -15.46 -20.61 -4.12
C ASN A 35 -13.95 -20.78 -3.99
N PHE A 36 -13.27 -19.85 -3.31
CA PHE A 36 -11.84 -19.97 -3.01
C PHE A 36 -11.52 -21.13 -2.07
N ASP A 37 -12.40 -21.40 -1.11
CA ASP A 37 -12.29 -22.57 -0.21
C ASP A 37 -12.70 -23.89 -0.92
N TRP A 38 -13.74 -23.84 -1.75
CA TRP A 38 -14.28 -25.02 -2.44
C TRP A 38 -13.33 -25.61 -3.48
N VAL A 39 -12.59 -24.78 -4.23
CA VAL A 39 -11.62 -25.23 -5.24
C VAL A 39 -10.20 -24.90 -4.79
N PRO A 40 -9.56 -25.77 -3.99
CA PRO A 40 -8.16 -25.58 -3.65
C PRO A 40 -7.27 -25.75 -4.90
N LEU A 41 -6.07 -25.17 -4.84
CA LEU A 41 -5.07 -25.39 -5.89
C LEU A 41 -4.79 -26.89 -6.05
N PRO A 42 -4.63 -27.40 -7.29
CA PRO A 42 -4.27 -28.78 -7.51
C PRO A 42 -3.05 -29.17 -6.69
N ILE A 43 -3.20 -30.21 -5.87
CA ILE A 43 -2.22 -30.65 -4.88
C ILE A 43 -0.84 -30.93 -5.51
N ALA A 44 -0.81 -31.32 -6.78
CA ALA A 44 0.42 -31.56 -7.53
C ALA A 44 1.33 -30.31 -7.65
N TYR A 45 0.77 -29.10 -7.70
CA TYR A 45 1.59 -27.89 -7.93
C TYR A 45 2.46 -27.53 -6.71
N PRO A 46 1.91 -27.35 -5.49
CA PRO A 46 2.75 -27.11 -4.31
C PRO A 46 3.73 -28.25 -4.06
N GLN A 47 3.30 -29.50 -4.25
CA GLN A 47 4.15 -30.68 -4.08
C GLN A 47 5.37 -30.66 -5.02
N LEU A 48 5.18 -30.33 -6.29
CA LEU A 48 6.27 -30.26 -7.26
C LEU A 48 7.30 -29.19 -6.88
N ILE A 49 6.83 -28.02 -6.46
CA ILE A 49 7.70 -26.90 -6.09
C ILE A 49 8.50 -27.24 -4.83
N VAL A 50 7.83 -27.75 -3.79
CA VAL A 50 8.47 -28.20 -2.54
C VAL A 50 9.51 -29.27 -2.84
N LEU A 51 9.16 -30.31 -3.60
CA LEU A 51 10.09 -31.38 -4.00
C LEU A 51 11.30 -30.82 -4.74
N THR A 52 11.08 -29.95 -5.73
CA THR A 52 12.15 -29.36 -6.56
C THR A 52 13.15 -28.58 -5.71
N VAL A 53 12.66 -27.73 -4.81
CA VAL A 53 13.52 -26.92 -3.92
C VAL A 53 14.30 -27.82 -2.96
N HIS A 54 13.67 -28.83 -2.38
CA HIS A 54 14.33 -29.75 -1.44
C HIS A 54 15.38 -30.62 -2.13
N VAL A 55 15.10 -31.16 -3.32
CA VAL A 55 16.07 -31.95 -4.10
C VAL A 55 17.25 -31.10 -4.56
N TYR A 56 16.99 -29.86 -5.01
CA TYR A 56 18.04 -28.91 -5.37
C TYR A 56 19.00 -28.68 -4.19
N PHE A 57 18.47 -28.49 -2.99
CA PHE A 57 19.30 -28.30 -1.80
C PHE A 57 20.00 -29.57 -1.32
N LEU A 58 19.35 -30.74 -1.42
CA LEU A 58 19.98 -32.02 -1.13
C LEU A 58 21.25 -32.23 -1.98
N ILE A 59 21.16 -31.95 -3.27
CA ILE A 59 22.30 -32.02 -4.20
C ILE A 59 23.35 -30.96 -3.85
N CYS A 60 22.94 -29.75 -3.47
CA CYS A 60 23.86 -28.69 -3.07
C CYS A 60 24.63 -29.00 -1.78
N VAL A 61 24.02 -29.68 -0.81
CA VAL A 61 24.67 -30.10 0.45
C VAL A 61 25.82 -31.06 0.15
N ILE A 62 25.63 -32.02 -0.77
CA ILE A 62 26.66 -32.99 -1.16
C ILE A 62 27.71 -32.33 -2.07
N SER A 63 27.27 -31.59 -3.08
CA SER A 63 28.16 -31.07 -4.13
C SER A 63 29.05 -29.91 -3.66
N ARG A 64 28.61 -29.17 -2.65
CA ARG A 64 29.33 -28.00 -2.12
C ARG A 64 30.04 -28.28 -0.80
N GLN A 65 30.18 -29.55 -0.45
CA GLN A 65 31.00 -29.96 0.69
C GLN A 65 32.48 -29.75 0.34
N HIS A 66 33.20 -28.98 1.16
CA HIS A 66 34.64 -28.79 1.00
C HIS A 66 35.35 -30.06 1.45
N ILE A 67 36.11 -30.71 0.56
CA ILE A 67 36.86 -31.93 0.87
C ILE A 67 38.21 -31.52 1.47
N LEU A 68 38.37 -31.77 2.77
CA LEU A 68 39.62 -31.58 3.49
C LEU A 68 40.55 -32.77 3.23
N SER A 69 41.23 -32.77 2.08
CA SER A 69 42.25 -33.78 1.77
C SER A 69 43.53 -33.09 1.35
N ASP A 70 44.60 -33.30 2.12
CA ASP A 70 45.93 -32.70 1.90
C ASP A 70 46.61 -33.18 0.59
N GLU A 71 46.07 -34.19 -0.07
CA GLU A 71 46.60 -34.83 -1.29
C GLU A 71 45.76 -34.54 -2.56
N ALA A 72 44.73 -33.68 -2.48
CA ALA A 72 43.84 -33.41 -3.61
C ALA A 72 44.35 -32.26 -4.53
N PRO A 73 44.34 -32.43 -5.87
CA PRO A 73 44.88 -31.45 -6.82
C PRO A 73 44.10 -30.11 -6.90
N ASN A 74 42.88 -30.04 -6.36
CA ASN A 74 42.04 -28.84 -6.32
C ASN A 74 41.95 -28.27 -4.90
N LYS A 75 43.08 -27.81 -4.36
CA LYS A 75 43.13 -27.14 -3.06
C LYS A 75 42.47 -25.77 -3.14
N SER A 76 41.25 -25.64 -2.62
CA SER A 76 40.64 -24.32 -2.39
C SER A 76 41.47 -23.56 -1.35
N ARG A 77 42.00 -22.38 -1.71
CA ARG A 77 42.81 -21.53 -0.82
C ARG A 77 42.07 -21.02 0.42
N ILE A 78 40.75 -21.10 0.42
CA ILE A 78 39.87 -20.60 1.46
C ILE A 78 39.03 -21.78 1.92
N ASP A 79 39.41 -22.32 3.07
CA ASP A 79 38.69 -23.39 3.75
C ASP A 79 37.68 -22.74 4.69
N MET A 80 36.48 -22.45 4.17
CA MET A 80 35.39 -21.95 4.98
C MET A 80 34.69 -23.14 5.64
N ILE A 81 34.86 -23.29 6.95
CA ILE A 81 34.21 -24.33 7.76
C ILE A 81 32.67 -24.29 7.63
N VAL A 82 32.12 -23.12 7.28
CA VAL A 82 30.71 -22.90 6.93
C VAL A 82 30.61 -22.24 5.55
N PRO A 83 29.90 -22.83 4.58
CA PRO A 83 29.76 -22.25 3.24
C PRO A 83 28.77 -21.07 3.22
N ILE A 84 29.24 -19.88 3.61
CA ILE A 84 28.42 -18.65 3.78
C ILE A 84 27.54 -18.36 2.55
N MET A 85 28.10 -18.47 1.33
CA MET A 85 27.36 -18.18 0.11
C MET A 85 26.22 -19.18 -0.15
N SER A 86 26.44 -20.45 0.17
CA SER A 86 25.41 -21.49 0.03
C SER A 86 24.32 -21.34 1.09
N THR A 87 24.67 -20.93 2.31
CA THR A 87 23.70 -20.61 3.36
C THR A 87 22.83 -19.41 2.99
N LEU A 88 23.38 -18.36 2.40
CA LEU A 88 22.59 -17.23 1.91
C LEU A 88 21.62 -17.65 0.80
N GLN A 89 22.09 -18.46 -0.17
CA GLN A 89 21.21 -19.00 -1.21
C GLN A 89 20.09 -19.85 -0.61
N PHE A 90 20.38 -20.67 0.40
CA PHE A 90 19.38 -21.44 1.13
C PHE A 90 18.32 -20.54 1.75
N ILE A 91 18.71 -19.49 2.47
CA ILE A 91 17.77 -18.55 3.09
C ILE A 91 16.86 -17.89 2.05
N PHE A 92 17.38 -17.48 0.89
CA PHE A 92 16.55 -16.85 -0.15
C PHE A 92 15.54 -17.81 -0.78
N TYR A 93 15.97 -18.99 -1.25
CA TYR A 93 15.06 -19.92 -1.92
C TYR A 93 14.09 -20.61 -0.94
N MET A 94 14.54 -20.99 0.26
CA MET A 94 13.64 -21.52 1.29
C MET A 94 12.72 -20.42 1.84
N GLY A 95 13.24 -19.20 1.98
CA GLY A 95 12.43 -18.04 2.36
C GLY A 95 11.32 -17.77 1.35
N TRP A 96 11.62 -17.78 0.05
CA TRP A 96 10.60 -17.64 -1.00
C TRP A 96 9.58 -18.80 -1.00
N LEU A 97 10.03 -20.04 -0.78
CA LEU A 97 9.13 -21.18 -0.64
C LEU A 97 8.20 -21.01 0.57
N LYS A 98 8.74 -20.58 1.71
CA LYS A 98 7.97 -20.37 2.94
C LYS A 98 6.97 -19.23 2.83
N VAL A 99 7.32 -18.13 2.16
CA VAL A 99 6.37 -17.04 1.86
C VAL A 99 5.20 -17.56 1.02
N ALA A 100 5.47 -18.40 0.01
CA ALA A 100 4.42 -18.99 -0.80
C ALA A 100 3.54 -19.99 -0.02
N GLU A 101 4.11 -20.70 0.95
CA GLU A 101 3.40 -21.63 1.84
C GLU A 101 2.42 -20.88 2.77
N VAL A 102 2.85 -19.77 3.39
CA VAL A 102 2.01 -18.95 4.26
C VAL A 102 0.86 -18.31 3.48
N ILE A 103 1.12 -17.78 2.27
CA ILE A 103 0.08 -17.14 1.45
C ILE A 103 -0.94 -18.17 0.89
N LEU A 104 -0.62 -19.46 0.91
CA LEU A 104 -1.47 -20.50 0.35
C LEU A 104 -2.84 -20.57 1.07
N ASN A 105 -2.85 -20.33 2.38
CA ASN A 105 -4.06 -20.33 3.18
C ASN A 105 -4.09 -19.12 4.13
N PRO A 106 -4.59 -17.96 3.69
CA PRO A 106 -4.61 -16.73 4.48
C PRO A 106 -5.73 -16.68 5.54
N PHE A 107 -6.50 -17.76 5.70
CA PHE A 107 -7.61 -17.90 6.65
C PHE A 107 -7.27 -18.84 7.82
N GLY A 108 -5.99 -19.12 8.04
CA GLY A 108 -5.53 -19.93 9.16
C GLY A 108 -5.46 -19.16 10.47
N GLU A 109 -4.58 -19.63 11.35
CA GLU A 109 -4.28 -19.04 12.66
C GLU A 109 -2.85 -18.50 12.72
N ASP A 110 -2.16 -18.36 11.57
CA ASP A 110 -0.80 -17.82 11.54
C ASP A 110 -0.80 -16.30 11.82
N ASP A 111 0.32 -15.78 12.34
CA ASP A 111 0.45 -14.36 12.73
C ASP A 111 0.17 -13.35 11.59
N ASP A 112 0.33 -13.78 10.33
CA ASP A 112 0.15 -12.97 9.12
C ASP A 112 -1.20 -13.22 8.42
N ASP A 113 -2.06 -14.08 8.97
CA ASP A 113 -3.39 -14.41 8.43
C ASP A 113 -4.42 -13.30 8.70
N PHE A 114 -5.57 -13.40 8.02
CA PHE A 114 -6.67 -12.49 8.26
C PHE A 114 -7.32 -12.75 9.62
N GLU A 115 -7.35 -11.70 10.45
CA GLU A 115 -8.07 -11.65 11.74
C GLU A 115 -9.60 -11.63 11.54
N CYS A 116 -10.16 -12.76 11.10
CA CYS A 116 -11.56 -12.89 10.72
C CYS A 116 -12.51 -12.71 11.91
N ASN A 117 -12.13 -13.20 13.09
CA ASN A 117 -12.91 -13.04 14.32
C ASN A 117 -13.08 -11.56 14.67
N PHE A 118 -11.99 -10.79 14.63
CA PHE A 118 -12.04 -9.35 14.86
C PHE A 118 -12.91 -8.63 13.81
N LEU A 119 -12.79 -8.99 12.54
CA LEU A 119 -13.61 -8.38 11.48
C LEU A 119 -15.10 -8.68 11.66
N LEU A 120 -15.43 -9.91 12.07
CA LEU A 120 -16.80 -10.33 12.33
C LEU A 120 -17.41 -9.53 13.48
N ASP A 121 -16.73 -9.49 14.63
CA ASP A 121 -17.17 -8.78 15.82
C ASP A 121 -17.33 -7.28 15.53
N LYS A 122 -16.31 -6.68 14.90
CA LYS A 122 -16.34 -5.26 14.52
C LYS A 122 -17.49 -4.94 13.57
N ASN A 123 -17.74 -5.78 12.56
CA ASN A 123 -18.82 -5.55 11.60
C ASN A 123 -20.20 -5.72 12.26
N LEU A 124 -20.35 -6.70 13.16
CA LEU A 124 -21.59 -6.91 13.90
C LEU A 124 -21.89 -5.72 14.82
N THR A 125 -20.90 -5.31 15.63
CA THR A 125 -21.06 -4.16 16.54
C THR A 125 -21.38 -2.89 15.78
N ILE A 126 -20.58 -2.52 14.77
CA ILE A 126 -20.82 -1.29 14.00
C ILE A 126 -22.15 -1.36 13.25
N GLY A 127 -22.48 -2.50 12.64
CA GLY A 127 -23.73 -2.67 11.90
C GLY A 127 -24.96 -2.47 12.79
N LEU A 128 -24.96 -3.03 14.00
CA LEU A 128 -26.04 -2.84 14.97
C LEU A 128 -26.07 -1.41 15.51
N THR A 129 -24.93 -0.84 15.89
CA THR A 129 -24.86 0.55 16.39
C THR A 129 -25.39 1.56 15.36
N VAL A 130 -25.10 1.37 14.06
CA VAL A 130 -25.58 2.27 12.99
C VAL A 130 -27.11 2.19 12.84
N VAL A 131 -27.69 1.00 12.95
CA VAL A 131 -29.13 0.78 12.73
C VAL A 131 -29.97 1.06 13.98
N ASP A 132 -29.40 0.90 15.19
CA ASP A 132 -30.12 1.15 16.45
C ASP A 132 -29.81 2.54 17.01
N GLU A 133 -28.59 2.76 17.52
CA GLU A 133 -28.23 4.01 18.19
C GLU A 133 -28.07 5.19 17.23
N GLY A 134 -27.60 4.90 16.01
CA GLY A 134 -27.39 5.89 14.94
C GLY A 134 -28.65 6.25 14.16
N TYR A 135 -29.77 5.55 14.36
CA TYR A 135 -30.99 5.80 13.59
C TYR A 135 -31.57 7.19 13.86
N ASP A 136 -31.68 8.00 12.81
CA ASP A 136 -32.23 9.36 12.82
C ASP A 136 -31.52 10.32 13.81
N ARG A 137 -30.32 9.96 14.27
CA ARG A 137 -29.48 10.79 15.15
C ARG A 137 -28.42 11.52 14.34
N THR A 138 -28.81 12.66 13.79
CA THR A 138 -27.86 13.56 13.12
C THR A 138 -27.38 14.64 14.10
N PRO A 139 -26.09 15.05 14.03
CA PRO A 139 -25.59 16.17 14.84
C PRO A 139 -26.29 17.47 14.42
N GLU A 140 -26.35 18.43 15.33
CA GLU A 140 -26.95 19.74 15.05
C GLU A 140 -26.25 20.43 13.87
N ILE A 141 -27.05 20.94 12.94
CA ILE A 141 -26.56 21.63 11.75
C ILE A 141 -26.07 23.02 12.18
N LEU A 142 -24.76 23.16 12.32
CA LEU A 142 -24.09 24.41 12.65
C LEU A 142 -23.28 24.92 11.46
N LYS A 143 -23.12 26.25 11.39
CA LYS A 143 -22.20 26.84 10.41
C LYS A 143 -20.77 26.50 10.82
N ASP A 144 -20.01 25.96 9.88
CA ASP A 144 -18.63 25.60 10.11
C ASP A 144 -17.73 26.86 10.22
N SER A 145 -16.52 26.68 10.73
CA SER A 145 -15.57 27.78 10.95
C SER A 145 -15.14 28.51 9.66
N PHE A 146 -15.31 27.89 8.49
CA PHE A 146 -14.93 28.45 7.20
C PHE A 146 -16.13 29.01 6.42
N TRP A 147 -17.33 29.07 7.02
CA TRP A 147 -18.55 29.54 6.33
C TRP A 147 -18.44 30.92 5.66
N LYS A 148 -17.59 31.82 6.18
CA LYS A 148 -17.41 33.20 5.67
C LYS A 148 -16.04 33.47 5.05
N HIS A 149 -15.09 32.55 5.15
CA HIS A 149 -13.70 32.77 4.77
C HIS A 149 -13.26 31.73 3.75
N PRO A 150 -12.30 32.04 2.86
CA PRO A 150 -11.71 31.04 1.98
C PRO A 150 -11.11 29.89 2.81
N ILE A 151 -11.22 28.66 2.31
CA ILE A 151 -10.77 27.46 3.02
C ILE A 151 -9.24 27.42 3.00
N GLU A 152 -8.68 27.95 4.08
CA GLU A 152 -7.31 27.88 4.59
C GLU A 152 -6.94 26.54 5.26
N PRO A 153 -6.41 25.48 4.62
CA PRO A 153 -5.99 24.30 5.39
C PRO A 153 -4.88 24.68 6.37
N LEU A 154 -5.14 24.48 7.66
CA LEU A 154 -4.20 24.74 8.75
C LEU A 154 -3.36 23.49 8.99
N TYR A 155 -2.04 23.67 9.03
CA TYR A 155 -1.09 22.58 9.23
C TYR A 155 -0.23 22.83 10.46
N SER A 156 0.18 21.74 11.13
CA SER A 156 1.17 21.84 12.20
C SER A 156 2.53 22.29 11.65
N ARG A 157 3.37 22.95 12.48
CA ARG A 157 4.70 23.44 12.06
C ARG A 157 5.58 22.36 11.41
N LYS A 158 5.47 21.11 11.89
CA LYS A 158 6.20 19.95 11.34
C LYS A 158 5.65 19.56 9.96
N ALA A 159 4.32 19.51 9.81
CA ALA A 159 3.67 19.20 8.54
C ALA A 159 3.99 20.25 7.46
N VAL A 160 3.98 21.55 7.78
CA VAL A 160 4.34 22.63 6.83
C VAL A 160 5.78 22.50 6.31
N HIS A 161 6.72 22.04 7.15
CA HIS A 161 8.10 21.86 6.71
C HIS A 161 8.27 20.62 5.82
N ALA A 162 7.48 19.57 6.04
CA ALA A 162 7.49 18.36 5.24
C ALA A 162 6.73 18.54 3.91
N GLU A 163 5.57 19.18 3.98
CA GLU A 163 4.74 19.55 2.84
C GLU A 163 5.21 20.90 2.30
N ARG A 164 6.25 20.86 1.46
CA ARG A 164 6.55 21.99 0.59
C ARG A 164 5.27 22.32 -0.18
N ARG A 165 4.80 23.59 -0.14
CA ARG A 165 3.61 24.03 -0.89
C ARG A 165 3.73 23.60 -2.35
N MET A 166 3.12 22.48 -2.69
CA MET A 166 2.90 22.10 -4.07
C MET A 166 1.71 22.93 -4.50
N SER A 167 1.91 23.84 -5.46
CA SER A 167 0.79 24.37 -6.23
C SER A 167 -0.02 23.17 -6.73
N GLY A 168 -1.35 23.21 -6.64
CA GLY A 168 -2.20 22.05 -6.97
C GLY A 168 -1.79 21.42 -8.30
N ILE A 169 -1.96 20.10 -8.43
CA ILE A 169 -1.59 19.36 -9.65
C ILE A 169 -2.26 20.05 -10.84
N THR A 170 -1.48 20.81 -11.57
CA THR A 170 -1.86 21.42 -12.83
C THR A 170 -1.41 20.45 -13.91
N GLY A 171 -2.27 20.20 -14.90
CA GLY A 171 -1.96 19.24 -15.96
C GLY A 171 -0.65 19.61 -16.65
N SER A 172 0.04 18.63 -17.25
CA SER A 172 1.35 18.83 -17.89
C SER A 172 1.37 19.90 -19.00
N ILE A 173 0.21 20.35 -19.46
CA ILE A 173 -0.01 21.35 -20.52
C ILE A 173 -0.42 22.74 -19.95
N ALA A 174 -0.67 22.86 -18.64
CA ALA A 174 -1.28 24.05 -18.05
C ALA A 174 -0.47 25.35 -18.18
N HIS A 175 0.82 25.26 -18.52
CA HIS A 175 1.70 26.41 -18.73
C HIS A 175 2.01 26.69 -20.22
N ILE A 176 1.28 26.08 -21.15
CA ILE A 176 1.44 26.40 -22.58
C ILE A 176 0.66 27.69 -22.87
N VAL A 177 1.39 28.81 -22.96
CA VAL A 177 0.86 30.06 -23.50
C VAL A 177 0.87 29.95 -25.02
N LEU A 178 -0.30 29.79 -25.63
CA LEU A 178 -0.45 29.86 -27.07
C LEU A 178 -0.30 31.33 -27.51
N PRO A 179 0.54 31.64 -28.50
CA PRO A 179 0.62 32.99 -29.04
C PRO A 179 -0.70 33.37 -29.73
N GLU A 180 -1.27 34.54 -29.39
CA GLU A 180 -2.51 35.09 -29.98
C GLU A 180 -2.35 35.56 -31.43
N SER A 181 -1.14 35.56 -31.97
CA SER A 181 -0.90 35.94 -33.36
C SER A 181 -1.08 34.74 -34.29
N GLU A 182 -2.09 34.80 -35.17
CA GLU A 182 -2.21 34.00 -36.40
C GLU A 182 -1.01 34.28 -37.34
N HIS A 183 0.18 33.84 -36.95
CA HIS A 183 1.31 33.73 -37.86
C HIS A 183 1.38 32.27 -38.29
N ASP A 184 1.17 32.06 -39.59
CA ASP A 184 1.17 30.77 -40.29
C ASP A 184 2.15 29.78 -39.66
N LEU A 185 1.63 28.87 -38.84
CA LEU A 185 2.37 27.70 -38.39
C LEU A 185 2.66 26.86 -39.63
N GLN A 186 3.90 26.94 -40.13
CA GLN A 186 4.34 26.14 -41.26
C GLN A 186 4.28 24.66 -40.88
N MET A 187 3.18 24.00 -41.22
CA MET A 187 3.03 22.56 -41.06
C MET A 187 4.02 21.85 -41.98
N MET A 188 5.03 21.19 -41.40
CA MET A 188 5.91 20.34 -42.19
C MET A 188 5.17 19.03 -42.50
N PRO A 189 5.20 18.56 -43.76
CA PRO A 189 4.66 17.25 -44.07
C PRO A 189 5.44 16.18 -43.29
N LEU A 190 4.70 15.24 -42.71
CA LEU A 190 5.28 14.04 -42.12
C LEU A 190 6.13 13.36 -43.21
N PRO A 191 7.45 13.17 -43.02
CA PRO A 191 8.29 12.61 -44.06
C PRO A 191 7.76 11.23 -44.45
N SER A 192 7.51 11.05 -45.74
CA SER A 192 7.02 9.81 -46.34
C SER A 192 8.14 8.77 -46.40
N SER A 193 8.62 8.35 -45.24
CA SER A 193 9.38 7.13 -45.08
C SER A 193 9.15 6.64 -43.66
N ILE A 194 8.28 5.64 -43.52
CA ILE A 194 8.24 4.81 -42.33
C ILE A 194 9.66 4.23 -42.18
N PRO A 195 10.45 4.60 -41.17
CA PRO A 195 11.60 3.79 -40.84
C PRO A 195 11.02 2.46 -40.36
N ARG A 196 11.39 1.35 -41.03
CA ARG A 196 11.09 0.02 -40.51
C ARG A 196 11.45 0.03 -39.03
N ARG A 197 10.49 -0.31 -38.16
CA ARG A 197 10.67 -0.42 -36.70
C ARG A 197 11.97 -1.17 -36.40
N SER A 198 13.06 -0.46 -36.15
CA SER A 198 14.20 -0.98 -35.40
C SER A 198 14.05 -0.43 -33.98
N SER A 199 13.89 -1.38 -33.06
CA SER A 199 13.82 -1.22 -31.61
C SER A 199 14.61 -0.02 -31.05
N ILE A 200 14.01 0.62 -30.06
CA ILE A 200 14.48 1.74 -29.22
C ILE A 200 15.90 1.55 -28.64
N LEU A 201 16.48 0.35 -28.73
CA LEU A 201 17.80 0.03 -28.22
C LEU A 201 18.98 0.58 -29.04
N SER A 202 18.79 0.90 -30.33
CA SER A 202 19.92 1.28 -31.20
C SER A 202 20.42 2.73 -30.97
N GLY A 203 19.59 3.62 -30.41
CA GLY A 203 19.99 5.00 -30.10
C GLY A 203 20.92 5.13 -28.88
N LEU A 204 20.96 4.11 -28.02
CA LEU A 204 21.76 4.10 -26.80
C LEU A 204 23.23 3.71 -27.01
N LEU A 205 23.60 3.23 -28.21
CA LEU A 205 24.94 2.71 -28.51
C LEU A 205 25.79 3.62 -29.40
N SER A 206 25.28 4.78 -29.84
CA SER A 206 26.06 5.72 -30.67
C SER A 206 26.89 6.73 -29.86
N LEU A 207 26.84 6.70 -28.52
CA LEU A 207 27.73 7.47 -27.65
C LEU A 207 29.02 6.67 -27.38
N ARG A 208 29.81 6.43 -28.44
CA ARG A 208 31.19 5.97 -28.31
C ARG A 208 32.12 6.86 -29.13
N GLY A 209 32.56 7.93 -28.46
CA GLY A 209 33.83 8.66 -28.58
C GLY A 209 34.49 8.84 -29.96
N SER A 210 34.60 10.10 -30.37
CA SER A 210 35.90 10.62 -30.80
C SER A 210 36.15 11.99 -30.16
N ILE A 211 37.38 12.13 -29.69
CA ILE A 211 37.97 13.18 -28.85
C ILE A 211 38.25 14.44 -29.66
N GLY A 212 37.94 15.62 -29.11
CA GLY A 212 38.32 16.92 -29.65
C GLY A 212 38.06 18.04 -28.63
N SER A 213 39.15 18.67 -28.20
CA SER A 213 39.28 19.70 -27.16
C SER A 213 38.41 20.94 -27.39
N GLU A 214 37.75 21.46 -26.35
CA GLU A 214 37.92 22.84 -25.85
C GLU A 214 37.00 23.19 -24.67
N SER A 215 37.52 24.07 -23.83
CA SER A 215 37.11 24.50 -22.49
C SER A 215 35.95 25.51 -22.47
N ASN A 216 34.97 25.33 -21.56
CA ASN A 216 34.81 26.18 -20.37
C ASN A 216 33.48 25.92 -19.60
N SER A 217 33.67 25.74 -18.28
CA SER A 217 32.78 26.08 -17.16
C SER A 217 31.26 25.86 -17.29
N LEU A 218 30.76 24.78 -16.66
CA LEU A 218 29.42 24.78 -16.05
C LEU A 218 29.44 24.08 -14.69
N SER A 219 28.95 24.82 -13.69
CA SER A 219 28.71 24.39 -12.32
C SER A 219 27.67 23.28 -12.26
N SER A 220 28.02 22.22 -11.55
CA SER A 220 27.22 21.02 -11.29
C SER A 220 25.96 21.32 -10.46
N VAL A 221 24.78 20.98 -10.99
CA VAL A 221 23.59 20.71 -10.17
C VAL A 221 23.33 19.21 -10.24
N ASN A 222 23.65 18.56 -9.13
CA ASN A 222 23.54 17.14 -8.87
C ASN A 222 22.06 16.77 -8.61
N SER A 223 21.36 16.21 -9.59
CA SER A 223 20.05 15.58 -9.38
C SER A 223 20.24 14.08 -9.17
N ARG A 224 20.42 13.68 -7.91
CA ARG A 224 20.26 12.29 -7.48
C ARG A 224 18.77 11.97 -7.45
N SER A 225 18.30 11.19 -8.41
CA SER A 225 17.04 10.47 -8.32
C SER A 225 17.22 9.27 -7.37
N SER A 226 16.87 9.44 -6.09
CA SER A 226 16.63 8.31 -5.21
C SER A 226 15.17 7.89 -5.34
N VAL A 227 14.95 6.77 -6.03
CA VAL A 227 13.71 5.99 -5.96
C VAL A 227 13.62 5.46 -4.52
N PHE A 228 12.67 5.96 -3.75
CA PHE A 228 12.35 5.41 -2.43
C PHE A 228 10.92 4.90 -2.43
N SER A 229 10.81 3.58 -2.30
CA SER A 229 9.59 2.83 -2.09
C SER A 229 9.12 3.04 -0.65
N SER A 230 7.95 3.65 -0.48
CA SER A 230 7.33 3.81 0.84
C SER A 230 6.63 2.52 1.24
N ARG A 231 7.24 1.82 2.19
CA ARG A 231 6.69 0.70 2.96
C ARG A 231 5.92 1.30 4.14
N GLN A 232 4.59 1.14 4.17
CA GLN A 232 3.74 1.51 5.31
C GLN A 232 4.15 0.70 6.54
N ARG A 233 4.41 1.39 7.65
CA ARG A 233 4.65 0.80 8.97
C ARG A 233 3.44 1.11 9.85
N VAL A 234 2.59 0.11 10.08
CA VAL A 234 1.50 0.16 11.04
C VAL A 234 2.13 0.00 12.44
N SER A 235 2.03 1.03 13.28
CA SER A 235 2.38 0.92 14.70
C SER A 235 1.13 0.54 15.49
N LYS A 236 1.17 -0.64 16.13
CA LYS A 236 0.22 -1.12 17.12
C LYS A 236 0.13 -0.10 18.28
N LEU A 237 -1.05 0.44 18.58
CA LEU A 237 -1.31 1.15 19.83
C LEU A 237 -1.65 0.12 20.92
N SER A 238 -0.97 0.21 22.06
CA SER A 238 -1.20 -0.61 23.24
C SER A 238 -2.12 0.13 24.22
N ALA A 239 -2.92 -0.61 24.98
CA ALA A 239 -4.01 -0.16 25.84
C ALA A 239 -3.59 0.66 27.10
N GLY A 240 -2.38 1.21 27.13
CA GLY A 240 -1.85 2.01 28.25
C GLY A 240 -2.09 3.53 28.13
N ASP A 241 -2.30 4.05 26.92
CA ASP A 241 -2.31 5.51 26.67
C ASP A 241 -3.66 6.20 26.94
N LEU A 242 -4.68 5.45 27.37
CA LEU A 242 -6.03 5.96 27.62
C LEU A 242 -6.29 6.40 29.07
N ALA A 243 -5.34 6.19 29.99
CA ALA A 243 -5.51 6.52 31.41
C ALA A 243 -4.96 7.90 31.83
N GLU A 244 -4.28 8.63 30.94
CA GLU A 244 -3.57 9.87 31.29
C GLU A 244 -4.30 11.17 30.89
N LEU A 245 -5.52 11.06 30.33
CA LEU A 245 -6.31 12.20 29.86
C LEU A 245 -7.45 12.63 30.79
N ASP A 246 -7.70 11.95 31.91
CA ASP A 246 -8.83 12.22 32.82
C ASP A 246 -8.45 13.02 34.09
N SER A 247 -7.18 13.36 34.31
CA SER A 247 -6.72 14.00 35.57
C SER A 247 -6.48 15.53 35.49
N GLY A 248 -6.88 16.18 34.39
CA GLY A 248 -6.40 17.51 34.05
C GLY A 248 -7.46 18.59 33.84
N HIS A 249 -8.52 18.70 34.66
CA HIS A 249 -9.38 19.89 34.59
C HIS A 249 -10.18 20.17 35.89
N GLU A 250 -9.51 20.69 36.93
CA GLU A 250 -10.21 21.34 38.06
C GLU A 250 -9.69 22.79 38.22
N VAL A 251 -10.38 23.72 37.54
CA VAL A 251 -10.11 25.16 37.65
C VAL A 251 -10.88 25.74 38.83
N ARG A 252 -10.08 26.18 39.78
CA ARG A 252 -10.31 27.05 40.93
C ARG A 252 -11.18 28.29 40.60
N THR A 253 -12.39 28.36 41.13
CA THR A 253 -13.10 29.63 41.37
C THR A 253 -13.46 29.76 42.84
N SER A 254 -12.81 30.72 43.49
CA SER A 254 -13.10 31.14 44.86
C SER A 254 -14.20 32.20 44.84
N GLU A 255 -15.36 31.91 45.41
CA GLU A 255 -16.26 32.94 45.92
C GLU A 255 -16.84 32.51 47.28
N LYS A 256 -16.70 33.42 48.24
CA LYS A 256 -17.18 33.31 49.62
C LYS A 256 -18.70 33.43 49.64
N LEU A 257 -19.42 32.55 50.33
CA LEU A 257 -20.59 32.95 51.13
C LEU A 257 -20.91 31.90 52.23
N LYS A 258 -21.39 32.43 53.36
CA LYS A 258 -21.55 31.88 54.72
C LYS A 258 -22.62 30.77 54.85
N PRO A 259 -22.52 29.83 55.83
CA PRO A 259 -23.53 28.79 56.01
C PRO A 259 -24.70 29.27 56.86
N SER A 260 -25.93 28.92 56.47
CA SER A 260 -27.10 28.94 57.37
C SER A 260 -27.88 27.64 57.24
N ARG A 261 -28.07 27.02 58.40
CA ARG A 261 -28.87 25.83 58.72
C ARG A 261 -30.24 25.82 58.03
N ARG A 262 -30.65 24.68 57.47
CA ARG A 262 -31.54 23.70 58.10
C ARG A 262 -31.69 22.49 57.18
#